data_AF-A0A3N5NVC8-F1
#
_entry.id   AF-A0A3N5NVC8-F1
#
_cell.length_a   1.000
_cell.length_b   1.000
_cell.length_c   1.000
_cell.angle_alpha   90.00
_cell.angle_beta   90.00
_cell.angle_gamma   90.00
#
_symmetry.space_group_name_H-M   'P 1'
#
loop_
_entity.id
_entity.type
_entity.pdbx_description
1 polymer ?
#
loop_
_entity_poly.entity_id
_entity_poly.type
_entity_poly.pdbx_seq_one_letter_code
_entity_poly.pdbx_strand_id
1 'polypeptide(L)'
;MAQMIRKQVYIEPMQDTVLKKRSRMLGITEAEVIRRAIDTQVVLMHSGVRNREAWEREKAFITEWIAGDSVSEVRKFRREDAYEERLSRYGR
;
A
#
# COMPACT_ATOMS: atom_id res chain seq x y z
N MET A 1 6.97 19.62 -15.66
CA MET A 1 7.59 18.41 -16.23
C MET A 1 8.88 18.16 -15.46
N ALA A 2 9.06 16.98 -14.87
CA ALA A 2 10.30 16.65 -14.17
C ALA A 2 11.47 16.56 -15.17
N GLN A 3 12.66 16.98 -14.77
CA GLN A 3 13.87 16.84 -15.57
C GLN A 3 14.16 15.35 -15.81
N MET A 4 14.10 14.90 -17.07
CA MET A 4 14.40 13.51 -17.43
C MET A 4 15.90 13.34 -17.73
N ILE A 5 16.48 12.22 -17.29
CA ILE A 5 17.86 11.82 -17.58
C ILE A 5 17.83 10.71 -18.63
N ARG A 6 18.49 10.92 -19.78
CA ARG A 6 18.61 9.88 -20.82
C ARG A 6 19.50 8.75 -20.30
N LYS A 7 18.99 7.51 -20.38
CA LYS A 7 19.74 6.28 -20.09
C LYS A 7 19.71 5.37 -21.31
N GLN A 8 20.81 4.67 -21.56
CA GLN A 8 20.92 3.59 -22.55
C GLN A 8 21.21 2.30 -21.81
N VAL A 9 20.43 1.26 -22.10
CA VAL A 9 20.52 -0.05 -21.44
C VAL A 9 20.44 -1.14 -22.51
N TYR A 10 21.22 -2.20 -22.32
CA TYR A 10 21.08 -3.43 -23.10
C TYR A 10 19.99 -4.30 -22.46
N ILE A 11 19.11 -4.84 -23.30
CA ILE A 11 18.02 -5.73 -22.90
C ILE A 11 18.03 -6.96 -23.79
N GLU A 12 17.48 -8.05 -23.28
CA GLU A 12 17.38 -9.29 -24.05
C GLU A 12 16.32 -9.16 -25.18
N PRO A 13 16.44 -9.92 -26.30
CA PRO A 13 15.45 -9.87 -27.37
C PRO A 13 14.01 -10.18 -26.91
N MET A 14 13.86 -11.06 -25.92
CA MET A 14 12.56 -11.35 -25.31
C MET A 14 11.99 -10.14 -24.57
N GLN A 15 12.84 -9.39 -23.85
CA GLN A 15 12.43 -8.19 -23.12
C GLN A 15 11.99 -7.08 -24.08
N ASP A 16 12.69 -6.89 -25.21
CA ASP A 16 12.27 -5.96 -26.28
C ASP A 16 10.88 -6.32 -26.84
N THR A 17 10.64 -7.61 -27.09
CA THR A 17 9.34 -8.10 -27.58
C THR A 17 8.21 -7.82 -26.58
N VAL A 18 8.45 -8.09 -25.29
CA VAL A 18 7.49 -7.80 -24.22
C VAL A 18 7.24 -6.31 -24.10
N LEU A 19 8.29 -5.50 -24.17
CA LEU A 19 8.21 -4.05 -24.05
C LEU A 19 7.36 -3.44 -25.16
N LYS A 20 7.60 -3.83 -26.41
CA LYS A 20 6.80 -3.44 -27.59
C LYS A 20 5.35 -3.88 -27.49
N LYS A 21 5.10 -5.10 -26.99
CA LYS A 21 3.72 -5.59 -26.81
C LYS A 21 2.97 -4.77 -25.77
N ARG A 22 3.62 -4.46 -24.64
CA ARG A 22 3.05 -3.67 -23.54
C ARG A 22 2.80 -2.22 -23.94
N SER A 23 3.74 -1.59 -24.65
CA SER A 23 3.59 -0.20 -25.12
C SER A 23 2.37 -0.06 -26.04
N ARG A 24 2.23 -0.97 -27.01
CA ARG A 24 1.06 -1.03 -27.92
C ARG A 24 -0.25 -1.28 -27.19
N MET A 25 -0.27 -2.26 -26.28
CA MET A 25 -1.47 -2.62 -25.51
C MET A 25 -1.98 -1.46 -24.65
N LEU A 26 -1.06 -0.69 -24.06
CA LEU A 26 -1.38 0.41 -23.16
C LEU A 26 -1.52 1.76 -23.88
N GLY A 27 -1.18 1.85 -25.17
CA GLY A 27 -1.20 3.09 -25.94
C GLY A 27 -0.17 4.13 -25.46
N ILE A 28 0.94 3.68 -24.86
CA ILE A 28 1.99 4.54 -24.29
C ILE A 28 3.35 4.21 -24.91
N THR A 29 4.34 5.08 -24.69
CA THR A 29 5.70 4.85 -25.19
C THR A 29 6.41 3.73 -24.41
N GLU A 30 7.37 3.07 -25.05
CA GLU A 30 8.23 2.07 -24.39
C GLU A 30 8.96 2.65 -23.17
N ALA A 31 9.43 3.90 -23.27
CA ALA A 31 10.06 4.61 -22.16
C ALA A 31 9.11 4.79 -20.97
N GLU A 32 7.81 5.01 -21.22
CA GLU A 32 6.80 5.09 -20.16
C GLU A 32 6.56 3.74 -19.49
N VAL A 33 6.56 2.65 -20.26
CA VAL A 33 6.49 1.29 -19.71
C VAL A 33 7.68 1.01 -18.79
N ILE A 34 8.90 1.39 -19.20
CA ILE A 34 10.11 1.23 -18.38
C ILE A 34 9.99 2.05 -17.10
N ARG A 35 9.57 3.32 -17.16
CA ARG A 35 9.38 4.16 -15.98
C ARG A 35 8.41 3.53 -14.98
N ARG A 36 7.22 3.11 -15.44
CA ARG A 36 6.22 2.46 -14.58
C ARG A 36 6.73 1.16 -13.95
N ALA A 37 7.52 0.39 -14.68
CA ALA A 37 8.14 -0.82 -14.15
C ALA A 37 9.15 -0.50 -13.03
N ILE A 38 9.97 0.54 -13.21
CA ILE A 38 10.90 1.04 -12.18
C ILE A 38 10.11 1.52 -10.96
N ASP A 39 9.08 2.36 -11.15
CA ASP A 39 8.26 2.88 -10.04
C ASP A 39 7.60 1.74 -9.25
N THR A 40 7.05 0.74 -9.94
CA THR A 40 6.44 -0.44 -9.31
C THR A 40 7.47 -1.23 -8.50
N GLN A 41 8.68 -1.43 -9.04
CA GLN A 41 9.75 -2.11 -8.33
C GLN A 41 10.20 -1.32 -7.10
N VAL A 42 10.31 0.01 -7.20
CA VAL A 42 10.62 0.90 -6.08
C VAL A 42 9.55 0.74 -5.00
N VAL A 43 8.26 0.82 -5.32
CA VAL A 43 7.17 0.63 -4.34
C VAL A 43 7.23 -0.75 -3.70
N LEU A 44 7.46 -1.80 -4.50
CA LEU A 44 7.59 -3.17 -3.98
C LEU A 44 8.77 -3.31 -3.02
N MET A 45 9.91 -2.71 -3.33
CA MET A 45 11.08 -2.70 -2.45
C MET A 45 10.86 -1.84 -1.19
N HIS A 46 10.11 -0.73 -1.29
CA HIS A 46 9.77 0.12 -0.14
C HIS A 46 8.67 -0.47 0.75
N SER A 47 7.88 -1.43 0.25
CA SER A 47 7.00 -2.24 1.10
C SER A 47 7.77 -3.20 2.06
N GLY A 48 9.11 -3.19 1.96
CA GLY A 48 10.05 -4.08 2.61
C GLY A 48 10.64 -3.63 3.95
N VAL A 49 10.01 -2.73 4.71
CA VAL A 49 10.20 -2.75 6.17
C VAL A 49 8.89 -3.19 6.80
N ARG A 50 8.52 -4.45 6.56
CA ARG A 50 7.63 -5.16 7.49
C ARG A 50 8.37 -5.25 8.81
N ASN A 51 8.13 -4.29 9.70
CA ASN A 51 8.70 -4.33 11.03
C ASN A 51 8.11 -5.56 11.74
N ARG A 52 8.90 -6.64 11.77
CA ARG A 52 8.50 -7.91 12.38
C ARG A 52 8.12 -7.71 13.85
N GLU A 53 8.83 -6.86 14.58
CA GLU A 53 8.49 -6.55 15.96
C GLU A 53 7.15 -5.84 16.08
N ALA A 54 6.84 -4.90 15.18
CA ALA A 54 5.53 -4.25 15.14
C ALA A 54 4.41 -5.29 14.89
N TRP A 55 4.67 -6.27 14.02
CA TRP A 55 3.71 -7.34 13.75
C TRP A 55 3.55 -8.32 14.92
N GLU A 56 4.63 -8.67 15.63
CA GLU A 56 4.54 -9.48 16.84
C GLU A 56 3.80 -8.74 17.97
N ARG A 57 4.05 -7.43 18.14
CA ARG A 57 3.30 -6.60 19.11
C ARG A 57 1.80 -6.58 18.81
N GLU A 58 1.43 -6.39 17.55
CA GLU A 58 0.02 -6.40 17.14
C GLU A 58 -0.64 -7.77 17.40
N LYS A 59 0.06 -8.86 17.07
CA LYS A 59 -0.44 -10.22 17.35
C LYS A 59 -0.61 -10.49 18.84
N ALA A 60 0.34 -10.06 19.67
CA ALA A 60 0.24 -10.18 21.12
C ALA A 60 -0.98 -9.40 21.64
N PHE A 61 -1.16 -8.16 21.17
CA PHE A 61 -2.32 -7.32 21.52
C PHE A 61 -3.66 -7.98 21.14
N ILE A 62 -3.79 -8.49 19.91
CA ILE A 62 -5.01 -9.19 19.46
C ILE A 62 -5.26 -10.45 20.31
N THR A 63 -4.20 -11.20 20.63
CA THR A 63 -4.32 -12.44 21.42
C THR A 63 -4.75 -12.13 22.85
N GLU A 64 -4.18 -11.11 23.47
CA GLU A 64 -4.58 -10.60 24.79
C GLU A 64 -6.02 -10.11 24.77
N TRP A 65 -6.43 -9.40 23.71
CA TRP A 65 -7.80 -8.90 23.57
C TRP A 65 -8.84 -10.02 23.40
N ILE A 66 -8.50 -11.08 22.66
CA ILE A 66 -9.35 -12.28 22.52
C ILE A 66 -9.41 -13.08 23.83
N ALA A 67 -8.30 -13.13 24.58
CA ALA A 67 -8.21 -13.83 25.86
C ALA A 67 -8.90 -13.07 27.00
N GLY A 68 -9.03 -11.75 26.89
CA GLY A 68 -9.84 -10.92 27.77
C GLY A 68 -11.31 -11.33 27.66
N ASP A 69 -11.98 -11.45 28.82
CA ASP A 69 -13.34 -11.94 28.96
C ASP A 69 -14.27 -11.46 27.84
N SER A 70 -14.99 -12.40 27.22
CA SER A 70 -16.08 -12.08 26.31
C SER A 70 -17.08 -11.23 27.09
N VAL A 71 -17.14 -9.93 26.78
CA VAL A 71 -18.21 -9.07 27.29
C VAL A 71 -19.51 -9.69 26.82
N SER A 72 -20.19 -10.39 27.72
CA SER A 72 -21.44 -11.12 27.48
C SER A 72 -22.59 -10.19 27.10
N GLU A 73 -22.37 -8.88 27.21
CA GLU A 73 -23.26 -7.85 26.76
C GLU A 73 -23.02 -7.55 25.27
N VAL A 74 -24.03 -7.81 24.44
CA VAL A 74 -24.06 -7.42 23.03
C VAL A 74 -23.64 -5.95 22.93
N ARG A 75 -22.51 -5.68 22.28
CA ARG A 75 -21.96 -4.33 22.12
C ARG A 75 -23.00 -3.43 21.45
N LYS A 76 -23.63 -2.53 22.22
CA LYS A 76 -24.58 -1.51 21.71
C LYS A 76 -23.83 -0.32 21.10
N PHE A 77 -22.94 -0.58 20.15
CA PHE A 77 -22.25 0.50 19.46
C PHE A 77 -23.19 1.14 18.44
N ARG A 78 -23.51 2.42 18.63
CA ARG A 78 -24.11 3.28 17.60
C ARG A 78 -23.09 4.28 17.12
N ARG A 79 -23.09 4.51 15.82
CA ARG A 79 -22.11 5.38 15.16
C ARG A 79 -22.34 6.84 15.54
N GLU A 80 -23.61 7.19 15.73
CA GLU A 80 -24.10 8.52 16.07
C GLU A 80 -23.55 8.97 17.44
N ASP A 81 -23.64 8.10 18.45
CA ASP A 81 -23.10 8.35 19.79
C ASP A 81 -21.60 8.68 19.77
N ALA A 82 -20.82 8.01 18.91
CA ALA A 82 -19.40 8.28 18.75
C ALA A 82 -19.10 9.63 18.07
N TYR A 83 -19.98 10.07 17.15
CA TYR A 83 -19.87 11.41 16.56
C TYR A 83 -20.31 12.50 17.52
N GLU A 84 -21.40 12.30 18.26
CA GLU A 84 -21.87 13.24 19.28
C GLU A 84 -20.82 13.44 20.37
N GLU A 85 -20.20 12.35 20.86
CA GLU A 85 -19.08 12.42 21.81
C GLU A 85 -17.88 13.18 21.22
N ARG A 86 -17.49 12.87 19.98
CA ARG A 86 -16.39 13.55 19.30
C ARG A 86 -16.66 15.04 19.10
N LEU A 87 -17.86 15.40 18.63
CA LEU A 87 -18.27 16.80 18.47
C LEU A 87 -18.35 17.52 19.82
N SER A 88 -18.78 16.84 20.90
CA SER A 88 -18.80 17.43 22.24
C SER A 88 -17.41 17.63 22.82
N ARG A 89 -16.42 16.78 22.49
CA ARG A 89 -15.02 16.89 22.96
C ARG A 89 -14.21 17.97 22.24
N TYR A 90 -14.54 18.25 20.97
CA TYR A 90 -13.75 19.17 20.11
C TYR A 90 -14.57 20.34 19.55
N GLY A 91 -15.84 20.47 19.93
CA GLY A 91 -16.76 21.53 19.49
C GLY A 91 -16.57 22.85 20.25
N ARG A 92 -15.37 23.43 20.18
CA ARG A 92 -15.14 24.84 20.48
C ARG A 92 -14.41 25.50 19.31
#